data_AF-A0A3D1RFZ0-F1
#
_entry.id   AF-A0A3D1RFZ0-F1
#
_cell.length_a   1.000
_cell.length_b   1.000
_cell.length_c   1.000
_cell.angle_alpha   90.00
_cell.angle_beta   90.00
_cell.angle_gamma   90.00
#
_symmetry.space_group_name_H-M   'P 1'
#
loop_
_entity.id
_entity.type
_entity.pdbx_description
1 polymer ?
#
loop_
_entity_poly.entity_id
_entity_poly.type
_entity_poly.pdbx_seq_one_letter_code
_entity_poly.pdbx_strand_id
1 'polypeptide(L)'
;MAANIADDVIAQALESVERRAKPVDEAKPAAGGEPVEDEPVEAAPAPEALSEAAAAPADSQSELKKLSGEIRQLKGDLLEARQALRQREAELEASQAMSRKTMEQLREHHDRLLRAAADLENFKKRTAREREEANKFGQEKLLREMLPVGDNLDRALEHAKSPADFEGLKTGIQMTRKLFDKTLAKFGAVGFSAVGQPFDPNLHEAMQAVESDQEPGTVLHEMVCGYTLHERLMRPAMVVVAKAKPAAAPQEAPAEQPAAAEQAAAGQPGEQEAEAGAADSAAAAEQAAAGQPGEQEAEAGAADSAAAAEQPSAPEAAETANEAGEEKTAIED
;
A
#
# COMPACT_ATOMS: atom_id res chain seq x y z
N MET A 1 -12.67 -22.33 5.80
CA MET A 1 -13.50 -22.72 6.95
C MET A 1 -14.54 -21.68 7.31
N ALA A 2 -14.22 -20.38 7.38
CA ALA A 2 -15.21 -19.34 7.73
C ALA A 2 -16.35 -19.14 6.69
N ALA A 3 -16.08 -19.25 5.39
CA ALA A 3 -17.10 -19.11 4.34
C ALA A 3 -18.20 -20.19 4.46
N ASN A 4 -17.81 -21.44 4.68
CA ASN A 4 -18.75 -22.56 4.87
C ASN A 4 -19.64 -22.40 6.11
N ILE A 5 -19.16 -21.71 7.15
CA ILE A 5 -19.94 -21.49 8.37
C ILE A 5 -20.98 -20.39 8.14
N ALA A 6 -20.63 -19.33 7.41
CA ALA A 6 -21.57 -18.27 7.06
C ALA A 6 -22.70 -18.80 6.16
N ASP A 7 -22.35 -19.60 5.15
CA ASP A 7 -23.33 -20.24 4.26
C ASP A 7 -24.25 -21.22 5.00
N ASP A 8 -23.72 -22.02 5.93
CA ASP A 8 -24.49 -22.97 6.74
C ASP A 8 -25.40 -22.23 7.74
N VAL A 9 -24.96 -21.13 8.34
CA VAL A 9 -25.79 -20.30 9.23
C VAL A 9 -26.92 -19.62 8.46
N ILE A 10 -26.66 -19.10 7.25
CA ILE A 10 -27.70 -18.51 6.41
C ILE A 10 -28.70 -19.58 5.94
N ALA A 11 -28.21 -20.77 5.56
CA ALA A 11 -29.07 -21.89 5.16
C ALA A 11 -29.95 -22.41 6.32
N GLN A 12 -29.37 -22.57 7.52
CA GLN A 12 -30.10 -22.96 8.73
C GLN A 12 -31.11 -21.90 9.16
N ALA A 13 -30.79 -20.61 8.97
CA ALA A 13 -31.70 -19.51 9.25
C ALA A 13 -32.90 -19.49 8.27
N LEU A 14 -32.67 -19.79 6.99
CA LEU A 14 -33.75 -19.96 6.00
C LEU A 14 -34.64 -21.16 6.31
N GLU A 15 -34.03 -22.32 6.63
CA GLU A 15 -34.78 -23.53 6.96
C GLU A 15 -35.61 -23.37 8.25
N SER A 16 -35.09 -22.64 9.25
CA SER A 16 -35.83 -22.35 10.48
C SER A 16 -36.98 -21.36 10.27
N VAL A 17 -36.84 -20.38 9.38
CA VAL A 17 -37.94 -19.48 8.98
C VAL A 17 -38.99 -20.21 8.16
N GLU A 18 -38.60 -21.13 7.27
CA GLU A 18 -39.52 -21.97 6.49
C GLU A 18 -40.27 -22.98 7.37
N ARG A 19 -39.59 -23.64 8.31
CA ARG A 19 -40.22 -24.53 9.30
C ARG A 19 -41.22 -23.79 10.18
N ARG A 20 -40.93 -22.54 10.56
CA ARG A 20 -41.81 -21.70 11.39
C ARG A 20 -43.00 -21.11 10.63
N ALA A 21 -42.96 -21.14 9.30
CA ALA A 21 -44.05 -20.65 8.45
C ALA A 21 -44.92 -21.76 7.86
N LYS A 22 -44.55 -23.04 8.02
CA LYS A 22 -45.49 -24.15 7.80
C LYS A 22 -46.42 -24.21 9.01
N PRO A 23 -47.75 -24.10 8.83
CA PRO A 23 -48.68 -24.30 9.93
C PRO A 23 -48.50 -25.72 10.46
N VAL A 24 -48.38 -25.86 11.77
CA VAL A 24 -48.45 -27.15 12.45
C VAL A 24 -49.89 -27.62 12.37
N ASP A 25 -50.25 -28.23 11.25
CA ASP A 25 -51.51 -28.96 11.09
C ASP A 25 -51.22 -30.36 10.54
N GLU A 26 -50.54 -31.15 11.37
CA GLU A 26 -50.51 -32.61 11.26
C GLU A 26 -51.06 -33.22 12.55
N ALA A 27 -52.32 -32.89 12.87
CA ALA A 27 -53.15 -33.70 13.75
C ALA A 27 -54.40 -34.13 12.97
N LYS A 28 -54.27 -35.26 12.27
CA LYS A 28 -55.34 -35.99 11.57
C LYS A 28 -56.69 -35.94 12.33
N PRO A 29 -57.74 -35.28 11.82
CA PRO A 29 -59.10 -35.58 12.23
C PRO A 29 -59.66 -36.69 11.34
N ALA A 30 -60.15 -37.75 11.98
CA ALA A 30 -60.97 -38.74 11.31
C ALA A 30 -62.35 -38.16 11.01
N ALA A 31 -62.81 -38.39 9.78
CA ALA A 31 -64.20 -38.46 9.32
C ALA A 31 -65.07 -37.17 9.33
N GLY A 32 -65.41 -36.73 8.11
CA GLY A 32 -66.76 -36.31 7.73
C GLY A 32 -67.28 -34.98 8.28
N GLY A 33 -67.15 -33.92 7.47
CA GLY A 33 -67.90 -32.67 7.63
C GLY A 33 -67.62 -31.73 6.46
N GLU A 34 -68.63 -31.47 5.65
CA GLU A 34 -68.60 -30.57 4.49
C GLU A 34 -68.30 -29.11 4.89
N PRO A 35 -67.78 -28.27 3.97
CA PRO A 35 -67.52 -26.86 4.25
C PRO A 35 -68.85 -26.09 4.33
N VAL A 36 -69.08 -25.39 5.43
CA VAL A 36 -70.19 -24.44 5.54
C VAL A 36 -69.70 -23.11 4.98
N GLU A 37 -70.13 -22.82 3.76
CA GLU A 37 -70.00 -21.53 3.11
C GLU A 37 -70.78 -20.44 3.88
N ASP A 38 -70.24 -19.22 3.89
CA ASP A 38 -70.88 -18.00 4.34
C ASP A 38 -72.16 -17.74 3.53
N GLU A 39 -73.32 -18.00 4.13
CA GLU A 39 -74.61 -17.50 3.65
C GLU A 39 -75.06 -16.33 4.56
N PRO A 40 -75.56 -15.22 3.97
CA PRO A 40 -75.93 -14.02 4.71
C PRO A 40 -77.14 -14.32 5.61
N VAL A 41 -77.06 -13.87 6.86
CA VAL A 41 -78.16 -13.95 7.85
C VAL A 41 -79.30 -13.04 7.38
N GLU A 42 -80.19 -13.59 6.56
CA GLU A 42 -81.45 -12.99 6.17
C GLU A 42 -82.42 -12.99 7.38
N ALA A 43 -83.20 -11.92 7.45
CA ALA A 43 -84.00 -11.51 8.59
C ALA A 43 -84.97 -12.60 9.09
N ALA A 44 -84.94 -12.82 10.40
CA ALA A 44 -85.95 -13.59 11.12
C ALA A 44 -87.36 -13.01 10.91
N PRO A 45 -88.35 -13.81 10.47
CA PRO A 45 -89.74 -13.53 10.82
C PRO A 45 -90.00 -14.06 12.24
N ALA A 46 -90.57 -13.18 13.05
CA ALA A 46 -90.96 -13.42 14.44
C ALA A 46 -91.80 -14.70 14.63
N PRO A 47 -91.64 -15.44 15.74
CA PRO A 47 -92.57 -16.51 16.07
C PRO A 47 -93.87 -15.92 16.64
N GLU A 48 -94.95 -16.01 15.85
CA GLU A 48 -96.31 -15.83 16.34
C GLU A 48 -96.72 -17.01 17.23
N ALA A 49 -97.01 -16.66 18.50
CA ALA A 49 -98.01 -17.23 19.39
C ALA A 49 -98.13 -18.77 19.50
N LEU A 50 -97.46 -19.33 20.51
CA LEU A 50 -98.12 -20.27 21.43
C LEU A 50 -98.26 -19.60 22.80
N SER A 51 -99.49 -19.22 23.08
CA SER A 51 -99.98 -18.82 24.39
C SER A 51 -99.91 -20.01 25.34
N GLU A 52 -99.15 -19.89 26.43
CA GLU A 52 -99.61 -20.27 27.77
C GLU A 52 -98.58 -19.81 28.81
N ALA A 53 -98.87 -18.66 29.43
CA ALA A 53 -98.16 -18.17 30.60
C ALA A 53 -98.58 -19.01 31.81
N ALA A 54 -97.75 -20.01 32.16
CA ALA A 54 -97.73 -20.61 33.48
C ALA A 54 -96.50 -20.09 34.24
N ALA A 55 -96.75 -19.39 35.34
CA ALA A 55 -95.75 -18.71 36.16
C ALA A 55 -94.65 -19.67 36.66
N ALA A 56 -93.43 -19.50 36.17
CA ALA A 56 -92.23 -20.06 36.79
C ALA A 56 -91.87 -19.27 38.06
N PRO A 57 -91.35 -19.91 39.13
CA PRO A 57 -91.01 -19.24 40.37
C PRO A 57 -89.96 -18.13 40.13
N ALA A 58 -90.11 -17.00 40.82
CA ALA A 58 -89.29 -15.80 40.65
C ALA A 58 -87.76 -16.04 40.79
N ASP A 59 -87.35 -17.10 41.50
CA ASP A 59 -85.95 -17.48 41.67
C ASP A 59 -85.30 -18.05 40.40
N SER A 60 -86.02 -18.88 39.63
CA SER A 60 -85.47 -19.48 38.40
C SER A 60 -85.34 -18.45 37.26
N GLN A 61 -86.19 -17.43 37.23
CA GLN A 61 -86.10 -16.33 36.27
C GLN A 61 -84.92 -15.37 36.57
N SER A 62 -84.52 -15.28 37.84
CA SER A 62 -83.35 -14.50 38.30
C SER A 62 -82.04 -15.18 37.90
N GLU A 63 -81.94 -16.51 38.10
CA GLU A 63 -80.80 -17.34 37.69
C GLU A 63 -80.57 -17.30 36.17
N LEU A 64 -81.63 -17.44 35.37
CA LEU A 64 -81.54 -17.38 33.90
C LEU A 64 -81.08 -16.01 33.38
N LYS A 65 -81.45 -14.92 34.06
CA LYS A 65 -80.97 -13.57 33.73
C LYS A 65 -79.48 -13.38 34.06
N LYS A 66 -79.00 -13.97 35.16
CA LYS A 66 -77.57 -13.94 35.54
C LYS A 66 -76.72 -14.74 34.54
N LEU A 67 -77.11 -15.98 34.24
CA LEU A 67 -76.43 -16.83 33.25
C LEU A 67 -76.43 -16.19 31.84
N SER A 68 -77.52 -15.54 31.43
CA SER A 68 -77.56 -14.78 30.17
C SER A 68 -76.58 -13.61 30.16
N GLY A 69 -76.38 -12.93 31.31
CA GLY A 69 -75.38 -11.88 31.48
C GLY A 69 -73.95 -12.41 31.39
N GLU A 70 -73.65 -13.53 32.04
CA GLU A 70 -72.35 -14.21 32.00
C GLU A 70 -72.00 -14.71 30.59
N ILE A 71 -72.96 -15.33 29.88
CA ILE A 71 -72.78 -15.75 28.48
C ILE A 71 -72.49 -14.55 27.58
N ARG A 72 -73.15 -13.40 27.82
CA ARG A 72 -72.89 -12.17 27.07
C ARG A 72 -71.49 -11.62 27.34
N GLN A 73 -71.02 -11.67 28.59
CA GLN A 73 -69.66 -11.27 28.95
C GLN A 73 -68.61 -12.20 28.34
N LEU A 74 -68.75 -13.52 28.51
CA LEU A 74 -67.87 -14.53 27.90
C LEU A 74 -67.80 -14.43 26.38
N LYS A 75 -68.93 -14.11 25.72
CA LYS A 75 -68.97 -13.88 24.28
C LYS A 75 -68.19 -12.61 23.88
N GLY A 76 -68.22 -11.56 24.71
CA GLY A 76 -67.41 -10.36 24.55
C GLY A 76 -65.92 -10.66 24.65
N ASP A 77 -65.50 -11.30 25.74
CA ASP A 77 -64.11 -11.66 25.98
C ASP A 77 -63.56 -12.60 24.89
N LEU A 78 -64.36 -13.54 24.40
CA LEU A 78 -64.01 -14.44 23.30
C LEU A 78 -63.78 -13.68 21.99
N LEU A 79 -64.58 -12.64 21.71
CA LEU A 79 -64.41 -11.81 20.52
C LEU A 79 -63.13 -10.97 20.61
N GLU A 80 -62.83 -10.40 21.78
CA GLU A 80 -61.59 -9.66 22.03
C GLU A 80 -60.36 -10.56 21.92
N ALA A 81 -60.38 -11.74 22.52
CA ALA A 81 -59.30 -12.73 22.41
C ALA A 81 -59.07 -13.15 20.94
N ARG A 82 -60.15 -13.34 20.17
CA ARG A 82 -60.05 -13.68 18.73
C ARG A 82 -59.46 -12.52 17.91
N GLN A 83 -59.77 -11.28 18.25
CA GLN A 83 -59.17 -10.10 17.60
C GLN A 83 -57.68 -9.97 17.94
N ALA A 84 -57.31 -10.18 19.21
CA ALA A 84 -55.92 -10.16 19.66
C ALA A 84 -55.07 -11.26 18.99
N LEU A 85 -55.62 -12.47 18.82
CA LEU A 85 -54.96 -13.54 18.09
C LEU A 85 -54.73 -13.18 16.62
N ARG A 86 -55.74 -12.64 15.93
CA ARG A 86 -55.58 -12.17 14.54
C ARG A 86 -54.52 -11.08 14.40
N GLN A 87 -54.45 -10.14 15.35
CA GLN A 87 -53.42 -9.10 15.35
C GLN A 87 -52.03 -9.71 15.53
N ARG A 88 -51.86 -10.66 16.45
CA ARG A 88 -50.59 -11.35 16.67
C ARG A 88 -50.17 -12.22 15.50
N GLU A 89 -51.11 -12.89 14.84
CA GLU A 89 -50.86 -13.63 13.61
C GLU A 89 -50.38 -12.70 12.49
N ALA A 90 -51.06 -11.57 12.28
CA ALA A 90 -50.65 -10.57 11.28
C ALA A 90 -49.27 -9.96 11.57
N GLU A 91 -48.96 -9.65 12.84
CA GLU A 91 -47.63 -9.17 13.24
C GLU A 91 -46.54 -10.22 12.99
N LEU A 92 -46.83 -11.49 13.28
CA LEU A 92 -45.91 -12.61 13.09
C LEU A 92 -45.65 -12.86 11.61
N GLU A 93 -46.69 -12.84 10.78
CA GLU A 93 -46.57 -12.92 9.32
C GLU A 93 -45.77 -11.76 8.75
N ALA A 94 -46.02 -10.51 9.19
CA ALA A 94 -45.26 -9.35 8.76
C ALA A 94 -43.78 -9.45 9.17
N SER A 95 -43.50 -9.89 10.40
CA SER A 95 -42.13 -10.12 10.88
C SER A 95 -41.42 -11.23 10.09
N GLN A 96 -42.12 -12.32 9.76
CA GLN A 96 -41.56 -13.41 8.96
C GLN A 96 -41.29 -12.97 7.52
N ALA A 97 -42.20 -12.22 6.90
CA ALA A 97 -42.02 -11.68 5.56
C ALA A 97 -40.80 -10.75 5.48
N MET A 98 -40.63 -9.87 6.48
CA MET A 98 -39.45 -9.01 6.59
C MET A 98 -38.17 -9.83 6.77
N SER A 99 -38.19 -10.84 7.64
CA SER A 99 -37.04 -11.73 7.86
C SER A 99 -36.61 -12.44 6.57
N ARG A 100 -37.57 -12.98 5.80
CA ARG A 100 -37.28 -13.64 4.51
C ARG A 100 -36.62 -12.68 3.53
N LYS A 101 -37.20 -11.50 3.35
CA LYS A 101 -36.66 -10.46 2.47
C LYS A 101 -35.22 -10.08 2.85
N THR A 102 -34.94 -9.89 4.13
CA THR A 102 -33.58 -9.56 4.59
C THR A 102 -32.59 -10.71 4.37
N MET A 103 -33.02 -11.97 4.53
CA MET A 103 -32.16 -13.13 4.28
C MET A 103 -31.86 -13.32 2.79
N GLU A 104 -32.86 -13.10 1.91
CA GLU A 104 -32.66 -13.12 0.46
C GLU A 104 -31.65 -12.05 0.03
N GLN A 105 -31.80 -10.82 0.51
CA GLN A 105 -30.86 -9.74 0.25
C GLN A 105 -29.45 -10.08 0.76
N LEU A 106 -29.34 -10.64 1.97
CA LEU A 106 -28.05 -11.05 2.52
C LEU A 106 -27.38 -12.10 1.64
N ARG A 107 -28.14 -13.10 1.17
CA ARG A 107 -27.63 -14.14 0.27
C ARG A 107 -27.16 -13.55 -1.05
N GLU A 108 -27.95 -12.68 -1.67
CA GLU A 108 -27.54 -12.00 -2.91
C GLU A 108 -26.25 -11.19 -2.72
N HIS A 109 -26.13 -10.44 -1.63
CA HIS A 109 -24.93 -9.68 -1.33
C HIS A 109 -23.73 -10.59 -1.05
N HIS A 110 -23.94 -11.70 -0.34
CA HIS A 110 -22.89 -12.68 -0.09
C HIS A 110 -22.37 -13.28 -1.38
N ASP A 111 -23.26 -13.72 -2.27
CA ASP A 111 -22.90 -14.26 -3.59
C ASP A 111 -22.13 -13.23 -4.43
N ARG A 112 -22.54 -11.95 -4.39
CA ARG A 112 -21.83 -10.86 -5.09
C ARG A 112 -20.43 -10.65 -4.51
N LEU A 113 -20.29 -10.66 -3.19
CA LEU A 113 -19.00 -10.49 -2.51
C LEU A 113 -18.05 -11.66 -2.77
N LEU A 114 -18.55 -12.90 -2.77
CA LEU A 114 -17.75 -14.08 -3.09
C LEU A 114 -17.21 -14.03 -4.52
N ARG A 115 -18.05 -13.64 -5.49
CA ARG A 115 -17.60 -13.44 -6.88
C ARG A 115 -16.57 -12.33 -6.98
N ALA A 116 -16.83 -11.18 -6.35
CA ALA A 116 -15.88 -10.07 -6.34
C ALA A 116 -14.53 -10.45 -5.70
N ALA A 117 -14.56 -11.23 -4.61
CA ALA A 117 -13.35 -11.72 -3.96
C ALA A 117 -12.55 -12.65 -4.88
N ALA A 118 -13.23 -13.56 -5.60
CA ALA A 118 -12.60 -14.44 -6.57
C ALA A 118 -11.99 -13.66 -7.76
N ASP A 119 -12.70 -12.64 -8.26
CA ASP A 119 -12.20 -11.77 -9.33
C ASP A 119 -10.96 -10.98 -8.88
N LEU A 120 -10.94 -10.49 -7.65
CA LEU A 120 -9.77 -9.82 -7.07
C LEU A 120 -8.58 -10.76 -6.91
N GLU A 121 -8.80 -12.00 -6.48
CA GLU A 121 -7.73 -12.99 -6.37
C GLU A 121 -7.14 -13.35 -7.75
N ASN A 122 -8.01 -13.58 -8.73
CA ASN A 122 -7.61 -13.80 -10.12
C ASN A 122 -6.84 -12.60 -10.69
N PHE A 123 -7.31 -11.37 -10.42
CA PHE A 123 -6.65 -10.15 -10.83
C PHE A 123 -5.27 -9.99 -10.18
N LYS A 124 -5.15 -10.24 -8.86
CA LYS A 124 -3.86 -10.20 -8.15
C LYS A 124 -2.87 -11.20 -8.74
N LYS A 125 -3.31 -12.44 -8.99
CA LYS A 125 -2.48 -13.48 -9.59
C LYS A 125 -2.04 -13.13 -11.01
N ARG A 126 -2.94 -12.56 -11.82
CA ARG A 126 -2.62 -12.09 -13.17
C ARG A 126 -1.62 -10.93 -13.13
N THR A 127 -1.88 -9.92 -12.30
CA THR A 127 -1.01 -8.74 -12.15
C THR A 127 0.38 -9.12 -11.62
N ALA A 128 0.47 -10.08 -10.71
CA ALA A 128 1.76 -10.60 -10.23
C ALA A 128 2.57 -11.22 -11.37
N ARG A 129 1.93 -12.05 -12.22
CA ARG A 129 2.56 -12.63 -13.41
C ARG A 129 2.98 -11.57 -14.42
N GLU A 130 2.10 -10.62 -14.74
CA GLU A 130 2.42 -9.51 -15.64
C GLU A 130 3.58 -8.67 -15.11
N ARG A 131 3.66 -8.41 -13.80
CA ARG A 131 4.77 -7.69 -13.17
C ARG A 131 6.08 -8.50 -13.25
N GLU A 132 6.03 -9.81 -13.01
CA GLU A 132 7.20 -10.67 -13.16
C GLU A 132 7.68 -10.70 -14.61
N GLU A 133 6.77 -10.81 -15.57
CA GLU A 133 7.08 -10.77 -17.00
C GLU A 133 7.65 -9.40 -17.41
N ALA A 134 7.06 -8.30 -16.95
CA ALA A 134 7.57 -6.96 -17.18
C ALA A 134 8.96 -6.76 -16.57
N ASN A 135 9.25 -7.34 -15.40
CA ASN A 135 10.59 -7.29 -14.81
C ASN A 135 11.61 -8.16 -15.56
N LYS A 136 11.22 -9.36 -16.00
CA LYS A 136 12.09 -10.31 -16.71
C LYS A 136 12.40 -9.84 -18.14
N PHE A 137 11.40 -9.34 -18.86
CA PHE A 137 11.48 -8.99 -20.29
C PHE A 137 11.47 -7.49 -20.56
N GLY A 138 11.22 -6.63 -19.57
CA GLY A 138 11.19 -5.17 -19.75
C GLY A 138 12.53 -4.60 -20.21
N GLN A 139 13.64 -5.26 -19.89
CA GLN A 139 14.98 -4.86 -20.32
C GLN A 139 15.37 -5.44 -21.69
N GLU A 140 14.59 -6.36 -22.26
CA GLU A 140 14.93 -7.05 -23.52
C GLU A 140 15.12 -6.04 -24.66
N LYS A 141 14.21 -5.07 -24.78
CA LYS A 141 14.27 -4.04 -25.82
C LYS A 141 15.53 -3.18 -25.68
N LEU A 142 15.90 -2.82 -24.45
CA LEU A 142 17.12 -2.04 -24.17
C LEU A 142 18.37 -2.85 -24.52
N LEU A 143 18.45 -4.10 -24.07
CA LEU A 143 19.58 -4.98 -24.33
C LEU A 143 19.77 -5.19 -25.83
N ARG A 144 18.69 -5.44 -26.58
CA ARG A 144 18.72 -5.60 -28.03
C ARG A 144 19.28 -4.38 -28.76
N GLU A 145 18.92 -3.17 -28.33
CA GLU A 145 19.46 -1.92 -28.90
C GLU A 145 20.88 -1.59 -28.41
N MET A 146 21.33 -2.17 -27.29
CA MET A 146 22.70 -2.04 -26.77
C MET A 146 23.70 -2.98 -27.44
N LEU A 147 23.27 -4.13 -27.98
CA LEU A 147 24.17 -5.10 -28.65
C LEU A 147 25.07 -4.46 -29.72
N PRO A 148 24.58 -3.59 -30.62
CA PRO A 148 25.44 -2.93 -31.61
C PRO A 148 26.56 -2.09 -31.02
N VAL A 149 26.42 -1.60 -29.78
CA VAL A 149 27.51 -0.88 -29.09
C VAL A 149 28.65 -1.85 -28.77
N GLY A 150 28.32 -3.05 -28.27
CA GLY A 150 29.29 -4.13 -28.03
C GLY A 150 30.00 -4.54 -29.33
N ASP A 151 29.24 -4.80 -30.39
CA ASP A 151 29.79 -5.18 -31.70
C ASP A 151 30.79 -4.13 -32.24
N ASN A 152 30.51 -2.84 -32.01
CA ASN A 152 31.40 -1.76 -32.43
C ASN A 152 32.64 -1.62 -31.53
N LEU A 153 32.54 -1.96 -30.23
CA LEU A 153 33.70 -2.04 -29.34
C LEU A 153 34.62 -3.19 -29.73
N ASP A 154 34.07 -4.37 -30.04
CA ASP A 154 34.86 -5.52 -30.50
C ASP A 154 35.60 -5.19 -31.79
N ARG A 155 34.91 -4.55 -32.75
CA ARG A 155 35.56 -4.05 -33.97
C ARG A 155 36.68 -3.04 -33.66
N ALA A 156 36.46 -2.12 -32.72
CA ALA A 156 37.50 -1.17 -32.31
C ALA A 156 38.72 -1.89 -31.70
N LEU A 157 38.50 -2.93 -30.88
CA LEU A 157 39.58 -3.74 -30.30
C LEU A 157 40.36 -4.52 -31.37
N GLU A 158 39.72 -4.95 -32.46
CA GLU A 158 40.43 -5.56 -33.59
C GLU A 158 41.38 -4.58 -34.29
N HIS A 159 40.94 -3.34 -34.52
CA HIS A 159 41.80 -2.27 -35.06
C HIS A 159 42.95 -1.91 -34.11
N ALA A 160 42.71 -1.95 -32.79
CA ALA A 160 43.74 -1.66 -31.78
C ALA A 160 44.91 -2.66 -31.77
N LYS A 161 44.76 -3.86 -32.35
CA LYS A 161 45.85 -4.84 -32.46
C LYS A 161 46.94 -4.41 -33.44
N SER A 162 46.63 -3.48 -34.34
CA SER A 162 47.59 -2.93 -35.29
C SER A 162 48.03 -1.52 -34.85
N PRO A 163 49.32 -1.33 -34.49
CA PRO A 163 49.80 -0.02 -34.04
C PRO A 163 49.77 1.07 -35.14
N ALA A 164 49.52 0.70 -36.41
CA ALA A 164 49.45 1.62 -37.53
C ALA A 164 48.09 2.35 -37.68
N ASP A 165 47.04 1.94 -36.96
CA ASP A 165 45.66 2.41 -37.17
C ASP A 165 45.07 3.16 -35.95
N PHE A 166 45.86 4.06 -35.35
CA PHE A 166 45.42 4.83 -34.18
C PHE A 166 44.26 5.80 -34.49
N GLU A 167 44.26 6.45 -35.65
CA GLU A 167 43.18 7.36 -36.05
C GLU A 167 41.89 6.61 -36.38
N GLY A 168 41.98 5.41 -36.99
CA GLY A 168 40.82 4.53 -37.18
C GLY A 168 40.23 4.07 -35.85
N LEU A 169 41.09 3.68 -34.89
CA LEU A 169 40.69 3.33 -33.53
C LEU A 169 39.97 4.49 -32.82
N LYS A 170 40.56 5.69 -32.82
CA LYS A 170 39.99 6.89 -32.19
C LYS A 170 38.63 7.24 -32.80
N THR A 171 38.50 7.18 -34.12
CA THR A 171 37.24 7.42 -34.82
C THR A 171 36.19 6.37 -34.46
N GLY A 172 36.58 5.10 -34.44
CA GLY A 172 35.71 3.99 -34.04
C GLY A 172 35.15 4.16 -32.63
N ILE A 173 36.01 4.47 -31.65
CA ILE A 173 35.59 4.71 -30.26
C ILE A 173 34.65 5.92 -30.16
N GLN A 174 34.94 7.01 -30.86
CA GLN A 174 34.05 8.19 -30.88
C GLN A 174 32.67 7.88 -31.49
N MET A 175 32.62 7.08 -32.56
CA MET A 175 31.36 6.63 -33.16
C MET A 175 30.57 5.75 -32.18
N THR A 176 31.23 4.81 -31.52
CA THR A 176 30.61 3.94 -30.51
C THR A 176 30.06 4.74 -29.34
N ARG A 177 30.79 5.76 -28.85
CA ARG A 177 30.31 6.66 -27.80
C ARG A 177 29.04 7.40 -28.21
N LYS A 178 29.04 7.98 -29.42
CA LYS A 178 27.84 8.67 -29.97
C LYS A 178 26.66 7.72 -30.14
N LEU A 179 26.90 6.48 -30.55
CA LEU A 179 25.85 5.47 -30.68
C LEU A 179 25.27 5.10 -29.30
N PHE A 180 26.12 4.90 -28.30
CA PHE A 180 25.72 4.64 -26.93
C PHE A 180 24.82 5.75 -26.37
N ASP A 181 25.23 7.01 -26.50
CA ASP A 181 24.45 8.16 -26.03
C ASP A 181 23.10 8.26 -26.77
N LYS A 182 23.08 8.01 -28.09
CA LYS A 182 21.83 7.97 -28.88
C LYS A 182 20.90 6.84 -28.43
N THR A 183 21.43 5.65 -28.19
CA THR A 183 20.62 4.51 -27.75
C THR A 183 20.01 4.80 -26.38
N LEU A 184 20.78 5.32 -25.42
CA LEU A 184 20.26 5.71 -24.11
C LEU A 184 19.15 6.77 -24.21
N ALA A 185 19.34 7.80 -25.04
CA ALA A 185 18.36 8.87 -25.22
C ALA A 185 17.01 8.34 -25.75
N LYS A 186 17.00 7.29 -26.60
CA LYS A 186 15.74 6.65 -27.06
C LYS A 186 14.91 6.06 -25.92
N PHE A 187 15.55 5.62 -24.84
CA PHE A 187 14.89 5.06 -23.65
C PHE A 187 14.70 6.11 -22.54
N GLY A 188 14.90 7.39 -22.85
CA GLY A 188 14.75 8.50 -21.91
C GLY A 188 15.92 8.69 -20.96
N ALA A 189 17.03 7.96 -21.15
CA ALA A 189 18.25 8.16 -20.36
C ALA A 189 19.12 9.24 -21.02
N VAL A 190 19.27 10.39 -20.36
CA VAL A 190 20.03 11.53 -20.88
C VAL A 190 21.18 11.85 -19.93
N GLY A 191 22.38 11.93 -20.50
CA GLY A 191 23.55 12.45 -19.79
C GLY A 191 23.49 13.96 -19.76
N PHE A 192 23.74 14.56 -18.60
CA PHE A 192 23.92 16.01 -18.46
C PHE A 192 25.35 16.29 -18.05
N SER A 193 25.89 17.44 -18.45
CA SER A 193 27.21 17.87 -18.02
C SER A 193 27.10 19.08 -17.11
N ALA A 194 27.82 19.00 -16.00
CA ALA A 194 27.84 20.03 -14.97
C ALA A 194 28.94 21.08 -15.19
N VAL A 195 29.85 20.87 -16.15
CA VAL A 195 31.04 21.72 -16.34
C VAL A 195 30.63 23.17 -16.64
N GLY A 196 31.11 24.10 -15.83
CA GLY A 196 30.83 25.54 -15.95
C GLY A 196 29.47 25.98 -15.38
N GLN A 197 28.68 25.06 -14.82
CA GLN A 197 27.42 25.38 -14.13
C GLN A 197 27.66 25.56 -12.62
N PRO A 198 26.80 26.32 -11.91
CA PRO A 198 26.81 26.35 -10.46
C PRO A 198 26.52 24.95 -9.89
N PHE A 199 27.13 24.64 -8.75
CA PHE A 199 26.92 23.38 -8.06
C PHE A 199 25.49 23.29 -7.50
N ASP A 200 24.70 22.31 -7.99
CA ASP A 200 23.40 21.94 -7.44
C ASP A 200 23.50 20.60 -6.68
N PRO A 201 23.29 20.58 -5.35
CA PRO A 201 23.30 19.35 -4.55
C PRO A 201 22.29 18.29 -4.99
N ASN A 202 21.22 18.65 -5.72
CA ASN A 202 20.23 17.69 -6.18
C ASN A 202 20.70 16.89 -7.40
N LEU A 203 21.65 17.43 -8.17
CA LEU A 203 22.12 16.84 -9.43
C LEU A 203 23.61 16.45 -9.38
N HIS A 204 24.37 17.06 -8.48
CA HIS A 204 25.83 16.96 -8.42
C HIS A 204 26.31 16.43 -7.07
N GLU A 205 27.38 15.64 -7.12
CA GLU A 205 28.12 15.17 -5.95
C GLU A 205 29.54 15.75 -5.99
N ALA A 206 29.83 16.67 -5.06
CA ALA A 206 31.14 17.33 -4.98
C ALA A 206 32.16 16.40 -4.33
N MET A 207 33.12 15.93 -5.12
CA MET A 207 34.15 15.00 -4.66
C MET A 207 35.41 15.72 -4.16
N GLN A 208 35.77 16.82 -4.81
CA GLN A 208 36.96 17.60 -4.48
C GLN A 208 36.66 19.08 -4.68
N ALA A 209 37.27 19.91 -3.84
CA ALA A 209 37.25 21.36 -3.99
C ALA A 209 38.67 21.83 -4.31
N VAL A 210 38.85 22.48 -5.45
CA VAL A 210 40.16 22.93 -5.95
C VAL A 210 40.18 24.46 -6.02
N GLU A 211 41.29 25.05 -5.62
CA GLU A 211 41.49 26.49 -5.76
C GLU A 211 41.54 26.86 -7.23
N SER A 212 40.69 27.81 -7.63
CA SER A 212 40.64 28.30 -9.01
C SER A 212 40.25 29.76 -9.07
N ASP A 213 40.50 30.39 -10.21
CA ASP A 213 40.09 31.77 -10.49
C ASP A 213 38.58 31.90 -10.82
N GLN A 214 37.85 30.77 -10.91
CA GLN A 214 36.40 30.76 -11.14
C GLN A 214 35.62 31.08 -9.86
N GLU A 215 34.36 31.49 -10.03
CA GLU A 215 33.48 31.78 -8.90
C GLU A 215 33.35 30.57 -7.94
N PRO A 216 33.47 30.78 -6.61
CA PRO A 216 33.34 29.71 -5.63
C PRO A 216 32.01 28.97 -5.78
N GLY A 217 32.06 27.63 -5.79
CA GLY A 217 30.88 26.79 -6.01
C GLY A 217 30.55 26.52 -7.47
N THR A 218 31.35 27.01 -8.43
CA THR A 218 31.25 26.61 -9.84
C THR A 218 31.88 25.24 -10.06
N VAL A 219 31.28 24.41 -10.90
CA VAL A 219 31.86 23.13 -11.29
C VAL A 219 32.97 23.34 -12.32
N LEU A 220 34.20 22.98 -11.95
CA LEU A 220 35.40 23.09 -12.79
C LEU A 220 35.52 21.93 -13.76
N HIS A 221 35.35 20.72 -13.23
CA HIS A 221 35.50 19.50 -14.02
C HIS A 221 34.55 18.43 -13.52
N GLU A 222 34.02 17.66 -14.46
CA GLU A 222 33.19 16.50 -14.19
C GLU A 222 34.06 15.26 -14.35
N MET A 223 34.28 14.53 -13.25
CA MET A 223 35.00 13.27 -13.28
C MET A 223 34.13 12.15 -13.85
N VAL A 224 32.82 12.21 -13.56
CA VAL A 224 31.86 11.20 -13.98
C VAL A 224 30.54 11.84 -14.38
N CYS A 225 30.19 11.68 -15.67
CA CYS A 225 28.84 11.58 -16.25
C CYS A 225 27.64 11.54 -15.29
N GLY A 226 26.92 12.63 -15.05
CA GLY A 226 25.55 12.55 -14.49
C GLY A 226 24.56 11.95 -15.50
N TYR A 227 23.56 11.19 -15.04
CA TYR A 227 22.47 10.70 -15.89
C TYR A 227 21.10 10.84 -15.22
N THR A 228 20.11 11.27 -16.01
CA THR A 228 18.69 11.23 -15.65
C THR A 228 17.98 10.19 -16.50
N LEU A 229 16.97 9.54 -15.93
CA LEU A 229 16.03 8.67 -16.64
C LEU A 229 14.67 9.36 -16.60
N HIS A 230 14.24 9.87 -17.75
CA HIS A 230 13.09 10.76 -17.88
C HIS A 230 13.29 11.97 -16.96
N GLU A 231 12.49 12.09 -15.90
CA GLU A 231 12.57 13.19 -14.93
C GLU A 231 13.26 12.78 -13.60
N ARG A 232 13.67 11.52 -13.48
CA ARG A 232 14.27 10.99 -12.26
C ARG A 232 15.79 10.92 -12.38
N LEU A 233 16.50 11.43 -11.37
CA LEU A 233 17.96 11.26 -11.29
C LEU A 233 18.32 9.77 -11.12
N MET A 234 19.15 9.24 -12.01
CA MET A 234 19.70 7.89 -11.91
C MET A 234 21.02 7.88 -11.17
N ARG A 235 21.90 8.82 -11.52
CA ARG A 235 23.21 9.00 -10.89
C ARG A 235 23.60 10.48 -10.92
N PRO A 236 24.04 11.08 -9.80
CA PRO A 236 24.56 12.44 -9.79
C PRO A 236 25.85 12.54 -10.60
N ALA A 237 26.14 13.73 -11.12
CA ALA A 237 27.44 14.00 -11.72
C ALA A 237 28.50 14.15 -10.61
N MET A 238 29.60 13.41 -10.69
CA MET A 238 30.70 13.57 -9.73
C MET A 238 31.61 14.69 -10.20
N VAL A 239 31.68 15.75 -9.42
CA VAL A 239 32.25 17.02 -9.85
C VAL A 239 33.36 17.52 -8.93
N VAL A 240 34.26 18.31 -9.50
CA VAL A 240 35.25 19.10 -8.80
C VAL A 240 34.75 20.55 -8.78
N VAL A 241 34.59 21.11 -7.59
CA VAL A 241 34.08 22.47 -7.40
C VAL A 241 35.19 23.47 -7.14
N ALA A 242 35.00 24.70 -7.60
CA ALA A 242 35.89 25.81 -7.33
C ALA A 242 35.79 26.21 -5.85
N LYS A 243 36.93 26.28 -5.17
CA LYS A 243 37.07 26.93 -3.88
C LYS A 243 37.74 28.28 -4.08
N ALA A 244 37.31 29.28 -3.32
CA ALA A 244 38.03 30.55 -3.25
C ALA A 244 39.48 30.27 -2.82
N LYS A 245 40.44 30.75 -3.63
CA LYS A 245 41.83 30.84 -3.20
C LYS A 245 41.86 31.72 -1.95
N PRO A 246 42.38 31.25 -0.80
CA PRO A 246 42.50 32.11 0.36
C PRO A 246 43.35 33.31 -0.06
N ALA A 247 42.75 34.50 0.00
CA ALA A 247 43.47 35.74 -0.22
C ALA A 247 44.69 35.70 0.68
N ALA A 248 45.89 35.84 0.09
CA ALA A 248 47.10 36.02 0.86
C ALA A 248 46.80 37.09 1.92
N ALA A 249 46.88 36.69 3.19
CA ALA A 249 46.72 37.62 4.29
C ALA A 249 47.62 38.83 4.00
N PRO A 250 47.14 40.07 4.15
CA PRO A 250 48.01 41.23 4.06
C PRO A 250 49.18 40.99 5.03
N GLN A 251 50.39 40.85 4.50
CA GLN A 251 51.58 40.94 5.32
C GLN A 251 51.55 42.31 5.97
N GLU A 252 51.23 42.36 7.25
CA GLU A 252 51.46 43.53 8.09
C GLU A 252 52.95 43.87 7.97
N ALA A 253 53.22 45.01 7.37
CA ALA A 253 54.54 45.62 7.35
C ALA A 253 55.05 45.77 8.80
N PRO A 254 56.32 45.46 9.10
CA PRO A 254 56.87 45.70 10.43
C PRO A 254 56.85 47.20 10.71
N ALA A 255 56.23 47.59 11.82
CA ALA A 255 56.25 48.95 12.34
C ALA A 255 57.69 49.40 12.61
N GLU A 256 58.08 50.51 11.98
CA GLU A 256 59.24 51.31 12.38
C GLU A 256 59.06 51.82 13.82
N GLN A 257 60.06 51.57 14.67
CA GLN A 257 60.39 52.44 15.80
C GLN A 257 61.86 52.88 15.71
N PRO A 258 62.18 54.14 16.07
CA PRO A 258 63.48 54.73 15.78
C PRO A 258 64.52 54.52 16.89
N ALA A 259 65.77 54.39 16.43
CA ALA A 259 67.05 54.86 16.98
C ALA A 259 67.30 54.92 18.51
N ALA A 260 68.37 54.23 18.94
CA ALA A 260 69.57 54.85 19.52
C ALA A 260 70.71 53.82 19.74
N ALA A 261 71.91 54.17 19.25
CA ALA A 261 73.28 53.97 19.79
C ALA A 261 73.71 52.59 20.36
N GLU A 262 74.93 52.07 20.23
CA GLU A 262 76.23 52.42 19.63
C GLU A 262 77.15 51.25 20.04
N GLN A 263 78.02 50.76 19.15
CA GLN A 263 79.42 50.35 19.40
C GLN A 263 79.94 49.31 18.40
N ALA A 264 81.19 49.54 18.02
CA ALA A 264 81.96 48.96 16.92
C ALA A 264 82.68 47.64 17.29
N ALA A 265 82.97 46.81 16.27
CA ALA A 265 84.33 46.53 15.77
C ALA A 265 84.50 45.15 15.09
N ALA A 266 85.07 45.20 13.88
CA ALA A 266 86.10 44.32 13.29
C ALA A 266 85.84 42.83 12.91
N GLY A 267 86.17 42.52 11.63
CA GLY A 267 86.85 41.26 11.25
C GLY A 267 86.22 40.42 10.11
N GLN A 268 86.82 40.43 8.91
CA GLN A 268 86.68 39.40 7.85
C GLN A 268 87.89 38.41 7.95
N PRO A 269 88.08 37.42 7.04
CA PRO A 269 87.27 36.23 6.64
C PRO A 269 88.13 34.92 6.62
N GLY A 270 87.57 33.77 6.22
CA GLY A 270 88.33 32.55 5.84
C GLY A 270 87.42 31.36 5.49
N GLU A 271 87.39 30.90 4.23
CA GLU A 271 88.00 29.64 3.69
C GLU A 271 87.13 28.39 3.96
N GLN A 272 86.41 27.85 2.95
CA GLN A 272 86.80 26.84 1.93
C GLN A 272 87.18 25.46 2.48
N GLU A 273 86.46 24.43 2.00
CA GLU A 273 86.84 23.04 1.64
C GLU A 273 85.60 22.12 1.87
N ALA A 274 84.93 21.53 0.88
CA ALA A 274 85.32 20.57 -0.18
C ALA A 274 85.53 19.13 0.33
N GLU A 275 84.56 18.24 0.02
CA GLU A 275 84.68 16.83 -0.43
C GLU A 275 83.24 16.27 -0.51
N ALA A 276 82.63 15.80 -1.61
CA ALA A 276 83.01 14.91 -2.71
C ALA A 276 83.03 13.40 -2.36
N GLY A 277 82.23 12.62 -3.12
CA GLY A 277 82.12 11.15 -3.11
C GLY A 277 80.65 10.70 -3.03
N ALA A 278 79.88 10.32 -4.07
CA ALA A 278 80.10 9.40 -5.19
C ALA A 278 80.57 8.02 -4.71
N ALA A 279 79.97 6.86 -5.01
CA ALA A 279 78.94 6.44 -5.96
C ALA A 279 78.52 4.98 -5.62
N ASP A 280 77.53 4.46 -6.36
CA ASP A 280 77.28 3.03 -6.69
C ASP A 280 76.91 2.03 -5.56
N SER A 281 76.03 1.04 -5.71
CA SER A 281 75.57 0.34 -6.91
C SER A 281 74.27 -0.46 -6.69
N ALA A 282 73.68 -0.79 -7.82
CA ALA A 282 72.52 -1.61 -8.13
C ALA A 282 72.47 -3.07 -7.62
N ALA A 283 71.21 -3.51 -7.43
CA ALA A 283 70.55 -4.71 -8.00
C ALA A 283 70.75 -6.16 -7.46
N ALA A 284 69.62 -6.87 -7.59
CA ALA A 284 69.36 -8.33 -7.61
C ALA A 284 69.23 -9.05 -6.25
N ALA A 285 68.41 -10.08 -6.04
CA ALA A 285 67.24 -10.70 -6.70
C ALA A 285 66.74 -11.84 -5.75
N GLU A 286 65.48 -12.25 -5.93
CA GLU A 286 65.00 -13.66 -5.90
C GLU A 286 64.65 -14.44 -4.59
N GLN A 287 63.33 -14.75 -4.49
CA GLN A 287 62.61 -15.99 -4.05
C GLN A 287 62.92 -16.67 -2.69
N ALA A 288 61.85 -16.94 -1.91
CA ALA A 288 61.16 -18.25 -1.81
C ALA A 288 60.48 -18.52 -0.45
N ALA A 289 59.33 -19.21 -0.53
CA ALA A 289 58.82 -20.25 0.38
C ALA A 289 58.03 -19.91 1.68
N ALA A 290 56.74 -20.29 1.63
CA ALA A 290 56.03 -21.26 2.47
C ALA A 290 55.86 -21.03 3.99
N GLY A 291 54.61 -21.16 4.45
CA GLY A 291 54.30 -21.53 5.84
C GLY A 291 52.91 -21.11 6.34
N GLN A 292 51.88 -21.92 6.08
CA GLN A 292 50.76 -22.08 7.02
C GLN A 292 51.24 -22.98 8.18
N PRO A 293 50.69 -22.83 9.39
CA PRO A 293 49.69 -23.81 9.81
C PRO A 293 48.64 -23.26 10.81
N GLY A 294 47.60 -24.07 11.07
CA GLY A 294 47.17 -24.29 12.45
C GLY A 294 45.70 -24.04 12.75
N GLU A 295 44.92 -25.11 12.62
CA GLU A 295 43.58 -25.35 13.15
C GLU A 295 43.51 -25.14 14.68
N GLN A 296 42.33 -24.73 15.18
CA GLN A 296 41.81 -25.28 16.44
C GLN A 296 40.29 -25.12 16.54
N GLU A 297 39.68 -26.25 16.91
CA GLU A 297 38.28 -26.57 17.08
C GLU A 297 37.66 -25.92 18.33
N ALA A 298 36.36 -25.68 18.31
CA ALA A 298 35.49 -25.82 19.48
C ALA A 298 34.00 -25.86 19.07
N GLU A 299 33.43 -27.07 19.01
CA GLU A 299 32.01 -27.30 19.21
C GLU A 299 31.63 -27.02 20.68
N ALA A 300 30.45 -26.43 20.92
CA ALA A 300 29.38 -26.97 21.77
C ALA A 300 28.39 -25.87 22.17
N GLY A 301 27.10 -26.23 22.23
CA GLY A 301 26.16 -25.60 23.16
C GLY A 301 24.84 -25.12 22.56
N ALA A 302 23.91 -26.05 22.39
CA ALA A 302 22.48 -25.73 22.31
C ALA A 302 21.98 -25.18 23.65
N ALA A 303 21.18 -24.10 23.62
CA ALA A 303 20.26 -23.77 24.70
C ALA A 303 19.07 -22.94 24.19
N ASP A 304 17.92 -23.49 24.55
CA ASP A 304 16.53 -23.05 24.46
C ASP A 304 16.25 -21.75 25.25
N SER A 305 15.43 -20.85 24.70
CA SER A 305 14.56 -19.87 25.42
C SER A 305 13.81 -19.02 24.37
N ALA A 306 12.51 -19.21 24.16
CA ALA A 306 11.38 -18.76 24.98
C ALA A 306 11.07 -17.25 24.87
N ALA A 307 10.00 -16.99 24.12
CA ALA A 307 8.91 -16.06 24.42
C ALA A 307 9.22 -14.58 24.73
N ALA A 308 8.90 -13.70 23.77
CA ALA A 308 8.40 -12.36 24.07
C ALA A 308 7.26 -12.02 23.10
N ALA A 309 6.06 -11.90 23.67
CA ALA A 309 4.85 -11.46 23.00
C ALA A 309 4.85 -9.93 22.89
N GLU A 310 4.60 -9.39 21.70
CA GLU A 310 4.40 -7.96 21.48
C GLU A 310 2.95 -7.75 21.03
N GLN A 311 2.15 -7.10 21.89
CA GLN A 311 0.79 -6.67 21.59
C GLN A 311 0.83 -5.39 20.76
N PRO A 312 -0.08 -5.21 19.78
CA PRO A 312 -0.24 -3.95 19.08
C PRO A 312 -1.08 -2.95 19.91
N SER A 313 -0.54 -1.75 20.08
CA SER A 313 -1.22 -0.57 20.62
C SER A 313 -2.26 -0.02 19.63
N ALA A 314 -3.46 0.25 20.13
CA ALA A 314 -4.48 1.04 19.46
C ALA A 314 -4.13 2.54 19.47
N PRO A 315 -4.60 3.33 18.49
CA PRO A 315 -4.83 4.76 18.70
C PRO A 315 -6.32 5.09 18.77
N GLU A 316 -6.63 5.83 19.82
CA GLU A 316 -7.88 6.50 20.18
C GLU A 316 -8.12 7.76 19.31
N ALA A 317 -9.37 8.20 19.31
CA ALA A 317 -10.02 9.19 18.46
C ALA A 317 -9.36 10.58 18.39
N ALA A 318 -9.52 11.23 17.22
CA ALA A 318 -9.48 12.68 17.09
C ALA A 318 -10.71 13.16 16.30
N GLU A 319 -11.67 13.61 17.11
CA GLU A 319 -12.78 14.51 16.87
C GLU A 319 -12.36 15.76 16.07
N THR A 320 -13.01 16.02 14.93
CA THR A 320 -13.19 17.39 14.42
C THR A 320 -14.62 17.53 13.89
N ALA A 321 -15.38 18.34 14.61
CA ALA A 321 -16.65 18.86 14.18
C ALA A 321 -16.45 20.23 13.50
N ASN A 322 -17.32 20.48 12.52
CA ASN A 322 -18.07 21.72 12.29
C ASN A 322 -17.71 22.63 11.10
N GLU A 323 -18.81 23.16 10.54
CA GLU A 323 -18.97 24.30 9.60
C GLU A 323 -18.49 24.12 8.16
N ALA A 324 -19.22 24.47 7.10
CA ALA A 324 -20.48 25.20 6.92
C ALA A 324 -20.94 25.02 5.45
N GLY A 325 -22.16 25.43 5.12
CA GLY A 325 -22.47 25.88 3.75
C GLY A 325 -23.76 25.35 3.16
N GLU A 326 -24.86 26.03 3.47
CA GLU A 326 -26.10 26.04 2.70
C GLU A 326 -25.83 26.41 1.23
N GLU A 327 -26.44 25.72 0.26
CA GLU A 327 -26.97 26.41 -0.92
C GLU A 327 -28.10 25.61 -1.58
N LYS A 328 -29.20 26.33 -1.79
CA LYS A 328 -30.50 25.87 -2.26
C LYS A 328 -30.87 26.75 -3.45
N THR A 329 -30.68 26.26 -4.68
CA THR A 329 -31.19 26.79 -5.96
C THR A 329 -30.93 25.70 -7.01
N ALA A 330 -31.75 25.37 -8.01
CA ALA A 330 -32.97 25.93 -8.55
C ALA A 330 -33.73 24.81 -9.29
N ILE A 331 -35.03 24.99 -9.40
CA ILE A 331 -35.97 24.24 -10.24
C ILE A 331 -35.99 24.95 -11.60
N GLU A 332 -35.68 24.24 -12.69
CA GLU A 332 -36.08 24.57 -14.08
C GLU A 332 -35.75 23.35 -14.98
N ASP A 333 -36.74 22.49 -15.18
CA ASP A 333 -37.27 21.94 -16.46
C ASP A 333 -38.34 20.87 -16.15
#